data_AF-A0A7H8Z103-F1
#
_entry.id   AF-A0A7H8Z103-F1
#
_cell.length_a   1.000
_cell.length_b   1.000
_cell.length_c   1.000
_cell.angle_alpha   90.00
_cell.angle_beta   90.00
_cell.angle_gamma   90.00
#
_symmetry.space_group_name_H-M   'P 1'
#
loop_
_entity.id
_entity.type
_entity.pdbx_description
1 polymer ?
#
loop_
_entity_poly.entity_id
_entity_poly.type
_entity_poly.pdbx_seq_one_letter_code
_entity_poly.pdbx_strand_id
1 'polypeptide(L)' 'MSTVSHDASLRDIQRALAIMIFTVGVLGAVAILSVPFAIGLYGLRGLWIPAVLLIPLVLQAWALRVLRRAESTLPR' A
#
# COMPACT_ATOMS: atom_id res chain seq x y z
N MET A 1 14.40 22.79 -23.47
CA MET A 1 15.10 21.67 -22.81
C MET A 1 14.41 21.28 -21.48
N SER A 2 13.07 21.25 -21.46
CA SER A 2 12.24 21.09 -20.25
C SER A 2 11.24 19.94 -20.37
N THR A 3 10.78 19.61 -21.58
CA THR A 3 9.81 18.53 -21.86
C THR A 3 10.40 17.14 -21.60
N VAL A 4 11.65 16.90 -22.00
CA VAL A 4 12.34 15.61 -21.79
C VAL A 4 12.51 15.28 -20.30
N SER A 5 12.79 16.28 -19.46
CA SER A 5 12.89 16.09 -18.00
C SER A 5 11.54 15.83 -17.34
N HIS A 6 10.47 16.45 -17.86
CA HIS A 6 9.12 16.24 -17.37
C HIS A 6 8.60 14.84 -17.72
N ASP A 7 8.84 14.38 -18.95
CA ASP A 7 8.45 13.04 -19.40
C ASP A 7 9.22 11.92 -18.67
N ALA A 8 10.49 12.16 -18.32
CA ALA A 8 11.25 11.25 -17.48
C ALA A 8 10.65 11.15 -16.07
N SER A 9 10.33 12.29 -15.45
CA SER A 9 9.69 12.36 -14.14
C SER A 9 8.33 11.65 -14.11
N LEU A 10 7.51 11.78 -15.16
CA LEU A 10 6.20 11.11 -15.22
C LEU A 10 6.35 9.59 -15.33
N ARG A 11 7.35 9.11 -16.09
CA ARG A 11 7.66 7.68 -16.19
C ARG A 11 8.11 7.09 -14.86
N ASP A 12 8.94 7.82 -14.11
CA ASP A 12 9.40 7.39 -12.79
C ASP A 12 8.25 7.33 -11.78
N ILE A 13 7.35 8.33 -11.79
CA ILE A 13 6.14 8.34 -10.96
C ILE A 13 5.23 7.16 -11.33
N GLN A 14 5.00 6.92 -12.63
CA GLN A 14 4.15 5.81 -13.09
C GLN A 14 4.75 4.45 -12.70
N ARG A 15 6.07 4.30 -12.82
CA ARG A 15 6.78 3.08 -12.41
C ARG A 15 6.70 2.87 -10.90
N ALA A 16 6.92 3.92 -10.12
CA ALA A 16 6.80 3.88 -8.66
C ALA A 16 5.37 3.48 -8.25
N LEU A 17 4.34 4.02 -8.91
CA LEU A 17 2.95 3.67 -8.66
C LEU A 17 2.65 2.21 -9.02
N ALA A 18 3.16 1.71 -10.14
CA ALA A 18 2.98 0.30 -10.54
C ALA A 18 3.64 -0.65 -9.52
N ILE A 19 4.86 -0.33 -9.07
CA ILE A 19 5.55 -1.09 -8.02
C ILE A 19 4.74 -1.05 -6.72
N MET A 20 4.27 0.13 -6.31
CA MET A 20 3.47 0.30 -5.11
C MET A 20 2.23 -0.59 -5.13
N ILE A 21 1.44 -0.56 -6.21
CA ILE A 21 0.24 -1.40 -6.37
C ILE A 21 0.61 -2.89 -6.28
N PHE A 22 1.68 -3.30 -6.97
CA PHE A 22 2.12 -4.69 -6.94
C PHE A 22 2.52 -5.12 -5.53
N THR A 23 3.36 -4.34 -4.83
CA THR A 23 3.77 -4.66 -3.45
C THR A 23 2.60 -4.68 -2.47
N VAL A 24 1.66 -3.74 -2.58
CA VAL A 24 0.43 -3.73 -1.76
C VAL A 24 -0.42 -4.97 -2.02
N GLY A 25 -0.58 -5.35 -3.30
CA GLY A 25 -1.31 -6.55 -3.69
C GLY A 25 -0.68 -7.82 -3.15
N VAL A 26 0.64 -7.98 -3.29
CA VAL A 26 1.39 -9.13 -2.75
C VAL A 26 1.26 -9.17 -1.23
N LEU A 27 1.44 -8.05 -0.55
CA LEU A 27 1.33 -7.98 0.91
C LEU A 27 -0.09 -8.33 1.39
N GLY A 28 -1.12 -7.83 0.71
CA GLY A 28 -2.51 -8.17 0.98
C GLY A 28 -2.80 -9.66 0.78
N ALA A 29 -2.28 -10.25 -0.29
CA ALA A 29 -2.40 -11.69 -0.54
C ALA A 29 -1.72 -12.52 0.56
N VAL A 30 -0.49 -12.15 0.95
CA VAL A 30 0.23 -12.80 2.06
C VAL A 30 -0.55 -12.69 3.37
N ALA A 31 -1.11 -11.51 3.68
CA ALA A 31 -1.92 -11.32 4.87
C ALA A 31 -3.14 -12.26 4.89
N ILE A 32 -3.88 -12.36 3.78
CA ILE A 32 -5.06 -13.23 3.66
C ILE A 32 -4.65 -14.70 3.78
N LEU A 33 -3.62 -15.13 3.04
CA LEU A 33 -3.15 -16.52 3.04
C LEU A 33 -2.55 -16.92 4.39
N SER A 34 -2.04 -15.98 5.18
CA SER A 34 -1.51 -16.25 6.51
C SER A 34 -2.59 -16.61 7.54
N VAL A 35 -3.86 -16.25 7.31
CA VAL A 35 -4.97 -16.50 8.24
C VAL A 35 -5.17 -18.00 8.55
N PRO A 36 -5.39 -18.89 7.56
CA PRO A 36 -5.58 -20.32 7.84
C PRO A 36 -4.33 -20.94 8.48
N PHE A 37 -3.13 -20.50 8.08
CA PHE A 37 -1.88 -21.00 8.64
C PHE A 37 -1.71 -20.61 10.11
N ALA A 38 -1.99 -19.36 10.45
CA ALA A 38 -1.92 -18.86 11.81
C ALA A 38 -2.93 -19.54 12.74
N ILE A 39 -4.15 -19.80 12.24
CA ILE A 39 -5.17 -20.57 12.96
C ILE A 39 -4.71 -22.01 13.18
N GLY A 40 -4.12 -22.65 12.16
CA GLY A 40 -3.62 -24.03 12.26
C GLY A 40 -2.48 -24.19 13.27
N LEU A 41 -1.57 -23.22 13.39
CA LEU A 41 -0.41 -23.32 14.29
C LEU A 41 -0.67 -22.84 15.72
N TYR A 42 -1.45 -21.78 15.89
CA TYR A 42 -1.58 -21.08 17.16
C TYR A 42 -3.04 -20.89 17.61
N GLY A 43 -4.00 -21.51 16.91
CA GLY A 43 -5.43 -21.29 17.13
C GLY A 43 -5.84 -19.85 16.89
N LEU A 44 -6.89 -19.39 17.59
CA LEU A 44 -7.36 -17.99 17.49
C LEU A 44 -6.30 -16.97 17.91
N ARG A 45 -5.35 -17.35 18.76
CA ARG A 45 -4.25 -16.45 19.14
C ARG A 45 -3.37 -16.11 17.95
N GLY A 46 -3.21 -17.01 16.98
CA GLY A 46 -2.37 -16.78 15.78
C GLY A 46 -2.79 -15.61 14.91
N LEU A 47 -4.05 -15.16 14.99
CA LEU A 47 -4.55 -14.03 14.19
C LEU A 47 -3.79 -12.71 14.40
N TRP A 48 -2.92 -12.61 15.41
CA TRP A 48 -2.00 -11.47 15.54
C TRP A 48 -1.07 -11.35 14.32
N ILE A 49 -0.67 -12.47 13.69
CA ILE A 49 0.22 -12.50 12.52
C ILE A 49 -0.40 -11.75 11.33
N PRO A 50 -1.60 -12.12 10.82
CA PRO A 50 -2.27 -11.34 9.79
C PRO A 50 -2.60 -9.92 10.25
N ALA A 51 -2.98 -9.72 11.52
CA ALA A 51 -3.29 -8.38 12.04
C ALA A 51 -2.09 -7.42 11.94
N VAL A 52 -0.89 -7.88 12.27
CA VAL A 52 0.34 -7.09 12.14
C VAL A 52 0.65 -6.79 10.67
N LEU A 53 0.42 -7.76 9.76
CA LEU A 53 0.60 -7.57 8.32
C LEU A 53 -0.39 -6.55 7.73
N LEU A 54 -1.55 -6.33 8.36
CA LEU A 54 -2.52 -5.32 7.93
C LEU A 54 -2.12 -3.88 8.32
N ILE A 55 -1.30 -3.70 9.36
CA ILE A 55 -0.85 -2.36 9.82
C ILE A 55 -0.26 -1.53 8.68
N PRO A 56 0.74 -2.01 7.91
CA PRO A 56 1.31 -1.24 6.80
C PRO A 56 0.29 -0.93 5.69
N LEU A 57 -0.72 -1.77 5.47
CA LEU A 57 -1.77 -1.53 4.48
C LEU A 57 -2.71 -0.41 4.95
N VAL A 58 -3.09 -0.41 6.23
CA VAL A 58 -3.92 0.63 6.83
C VAL A 58 -3.19 1.97 6.83
N LEU A 59 -1.90 1.99 7.18
CA LEU A 59 -1.08 3.20 7.15
C LEU A 59 -0.96 3.77 5.72
N GLN A 60 -0.76 2.92 4.72
CA GLN A 60 -0.74 3.34 3.31
C GLN A 60 -2.09 3.91 2.85
N ALA A 61 -3.20 3.25 3.20
CA ALA A 61 -4.54 3.75 2.88
C ALA A 61 -4.83 5.09 3.58
N TRP A 62 -4.39 5.25 4.82
CA TRP A 62 -4.54 6.48 5.57
C TRP A 62 -3.70 7.62 4.98
N ALA A 63 -2.44 7.35 4.62
CA ALA A 63 -1.58 8.33 3.95
C ALA A 63 -2.20 8.82 2.63
N LEU A 64 -2.75 7.92 1.80
CA LEU A 64 -3.48 8.28 0.58
C LEU A 64 -4.72 9.12 0.86
N ARG A 65 -5.47 8.80 1.93
CA ARG A 65 -6.64 9.58 2.34
C ARG A 65 -6.25 10.99 2.79
N VAL A 66 -5.17 11.12 3.56
CA VAL A 66 -4.63 12.41 4.00
C VAL A 66 -4.16 13.23 2.79
N LEU A 67 -3.46 12.61 1.85
CA LEU A 67 -2.98 13.27 0.64
C LEU A 67 -4.15 13.81 -0.22
N ARG A 68 -5.19 12.99 -0.44
CA ARG A 68 -6.43 13.43 -1.11
C ARG A 68 -7.12 14.57 -0.39
N ARG A 69 -7.12 14.55 0.95
CA ARG A 69 -7.71 15.63 1.75
C ARG A 69 -6.91 16.93 1.61
N ALA A 70 -5.58 16.85 1.61
CA ALA A 70 -4.72 18.01 1.38
C ALA A 70 -4.90 18.59 -0.03
N GLU A 71 -5.01 17.75 -1.05
CA GLU A 71 -5.30 18.17 -2.44
C GLU A 71 -6.65 18.91 -2.52
N SER A 72 -7.68 18.41 -1.85
CA SER A 72 -9.01 19.06 -1.83
C SER A 72 -9.06 20.43 -1.16
N THR A 73 -8.04 20.76 -0.35
CA THR A 73 -7.95 22.05 0.37
C THR A 73 -7.05 23.08 -0.32
N LEU A 74 -6.40 22.74 -1.44
CA LEU A 74 -5.62 23.70 -2.22
C LEU A 74 -6.55 24.67 -2.97
N PRO A 75 -6.35 26.00 -2.86
CA PRO A 75 -7.06 26.94 -3.72
C PRO A 75 -6.65 26.71 -5.17
N ARG A 76 -7.65 26.68 -6.07
CA ARG A 76 -7.46 26.51 -7.52
C ARG A 76 -6.71 27.67 -8.15
#